data_AF-A0AAV8FLB5-F1
#
_entry.id   AF-A0AAV8FLB5-F1
#
_cell.length_a   1.000
_cell.length_b   1.000
_cell.length_c   1.000
_cell.angle_alpha   90.00
_cell.angle_beta   90.00
_cell.angle_gamma   90.00
#
_symmetry.space_group_name_H-M   'P 1'
#
loop_
_entity.id
_entity.type
_entity.pdbx_description
1 polymer ?
#
loop_
_entity_poly.entity_id
_entity_poly.type
_entity_poly.pdbx_seq_one_letter_code
_entity_poly.pdbx_strand_id
1 'polypeptide(L)'
;MEHTRSLHHSRYTKGSQERSTKEACAKGVEVVEFDILNPRDVMAYCYDRGYLSVLWECGGGLAAPAISAGVIHKVYAFVAPKIIGGVNAPSPVGELGMVQMSQALNLVDVSFEQIGPDMLISGYLQPMPDLSPTIPSADEIPSIDPALSPYETNIISFYKTWDPFGAFSNFSPHPIEMPYENGKHAVWPSVEHYYQAHKFVGVDSPISRDLVEKIMTANSPEEAARMGRRLQREHPKLVCTDWENTKIDVMYRALKCKFLTYPHLNAMLRSTAGSVLVEASPHDLFWGGGREGEGLNYLGRLLMQLRSEILEQEASPKLALTQST
;
A
#
# COMPACT_ATOMS: atom_id res chain seq x y z
N MET A 1 -36.69 6.73 7.13
CA MET A 1 -36.94 7.02 5.70
C MET A 1 -35.76 6.45 4.94
N GLU A 2 -35.92 5.27 4.37
CA GLU A 2 -34.93 4.68 3.48
C GLU A 2 -34.96 5.44 2.16
N HIS A 3 -33.87 6.14 1.84
CA HIS A 3 -33.67 6.72 0.52
C HIS A 3 -32.86 5.73 -0.32
N THR A 4 -33.54 4.81 -0.99
CA THR A 4 -32.93 3.99 -2.04
C THR A 4 -32.57 4.90 -3.21
N ARG A 5 -31.27 5.09 -3.48
CA ARG A 5 -30.78 5.88 -4.63
C ARG A 5 -29.68 5.12 -5.34
N SER A 6 -29.85 4.94 -6.65
CA SER A 6 -28.96 4.16 -7.51
C SER A 6 -27.74 5.01 -7.92
N LEU A 7 -26.54 4.49 -7.69
CA LEU A 7 -25.30 5.02 -8.25
C LEU A 7 -24.97 4.21 -9.53
N HIS A 8 -24.94 4.88 -10.68
CA HIS A 8 -24.64 4.25 -11.97
C HIS A 8 -23.14 4.33 -12.29
N HIS A 9 -22.53 3.19 -12.58
CA HIS A 9 -21.21 3.13 -13.22
C HIS A 9 -21.41 2.96 -14.73
N SER A 10 -21.02 3.98 -15.52
CA SER A 10 -21.22 3.99 -16.97
C SER A 10 -19.86 4.17 -17.67
N ARG A 11 -19.39 3.13 -18.36
CA ARG A 11 -18.23 3.20 -19.27
C ARG A 11 -18.63 3.92 -20.55
N TYR A 12 -18.65 5.25 -20.56
CA TYR A 12 -18.90 6.02 -21.78
C TYR A 12 -17.95 7.21 -21.92
N THR A 13 -17.66 7.56 -23.17
CA THR A 13 -16.72 8.61 -23.61
C THR A 13 -17.15 10.01 -23.16
N LYS A 14 -16.19 10.85 -22.76
CA LYS A 14 -16.35 12.20 -22.14
C LYS A 14 -17.47 13.10 -22.70
N GLY A 15 -17.73 13.06 -24.01
CA GLY A 15 -18.78 13.91 -24.63
C GLY A 15 -20.24 13.48 -24.37
N SER A 16 -20.47 12.25 -23.90
CA SER A 16 -21.82 11.71 -23.63
C SER A 16 -22.28 11.87 -22.17
N GLN A 17 -21.33 12.09 -21.25
CA GLN A 17 -21.60 12.34 -19.83
C GLN A 17 -22.29 13.69 -19.62
N GLU A 18 -21.79 14.78 -20.21
CA GLU A 18 -22.32 16.13 -19.96
C GLU A 18 -23.80 16.32 -20.31
N ARG A 19 -24.31 15.62 -21.35
CA ARG A 19 -25.74 15.64 -21.71
C ARG A 19 -26.59 14.84 -20.72
N SER A 20 -26.17 13.62 -20.40
CA SER A 20 -26.92 12.72 -19.50
C SER A 20 -26.94 13.25 -18.06
N THR A 21 -25.85 13.86 -17.61
CA THR A 21 -25.72 14.49 -16.30
C THR A 21 -26.66 15.70 -16.15
N LYS A 22 -26.73 16.56 -17.18
CA LYS A 22 -27.64 17.71 -17.18
C LYS A 22 -29.12 17.31 -17.16
N GLU A 23 -29.48 16.26 -17.90
CA GLU A 23 -30.84 15.71 -17.90
C GLU A 23 -31.21 15.04 -16.57
N ALA A 24 -30.25 14.41 -15.88
CA ALA A 24 -30.46 13.81 -14.57
C ALA A 24 -30.61 14.89 -13.48
N CYS A 25 -29.77 15.92 -13.48
CA CYS A 25 -29.89 17.05 -12.56
C CYS A 25 -31.24 17.78 -12.72
N ALA A 26 -31.75 17.89 -13.95
CA ALA A 26 -33.08 18.47 -14.22
C ALA A 26 -34.23 17.65 -13.61
N LYS A 27 -34.00 16.37 -13.30
CA LYS A 27 -34.95 15.47 -12.61
C LYS A 27 -34.72 15.40 -11.10
N GLY A 28 -33.85 16.26 -10.55
CA GLY A 28 -33.53 16.29 -9.11
C GLY A 28 -32.54 15.21 -8.67
N VAL A 29 -31.83 14.58 -9.60
CA VAL A 29 -30.74 13.64 -9.29
C VAL A 29 -29.49 14.44 -8.94
N GLU A 30 -28.93 14.17 -7.77
CA GLU A 30 -27.63 14.70 -7.36
C GLU A 30 -26.53 13.90 -8.05
N VAL A 31 -25.66 14.59 -8.79
CA VAL A 31 -24.53 13.98 -9.48
C VAL A 31 -23.26 14.46 -8.80
N VAL A 32 -22.47 13.50 -8.33
CA VAL A 32 -21.18 13.72 -7.67
C VAL A 32 -20.09 13.22 -8.61
N GLU A 33 -19.12 14.07 -8.88
CA GLU A 33 -17.98 13.73 -9.74
C GLU A 33 -16.78 13.36 -8.87
N PHE A 34 -16.15 12.25 -9.23
CA PHE A 34 -14.90 11.79 -8.64
C PHE A 34 -13.85 11.76 -9.74
N ASP A 35 -12.64 12.24 -9.46
CA ASP A 35 -11.51 12.15 -10.39
C ASP A 35 -11.17 10.69 -10.72
N ILE A 36 -11.26 9.81 -9.70
CA ILE A 36 -11.15 8.36 -9.82
C ILE A 36 -12.25 7.74 -8.96
N LEU A 37 -13.19 7.03 -9.58
CA LEU A 37 -14.27 6.37 -8.85
C LEU A 37 -13.77 5.06 -8.22
N ASN A 38 -13.68 5.01 -6.89
CA ASN A 38 -13.43 3.77 -6.15
C ASN A 38 -14.38 3.63 -4.93
N PRO A 39 -14.59 2.40 -4.42
CA PRO A 39 -15.55 2.15 -3.35
C PRO A 39 -15.26 2.90 -2.04
N ARG A 40 -13.98 3.12 -1.69
CA ARG A 40 -13.62 3.82 -0.45
C ARG A 40 -13.99 5.29 -0.49
N ASP A 41 -13.71 5.96 -1.61
CA ASP A 41 -14.06 7.38 -1.77
C ASP A 41 -15.57 7.60 -1.76
N VAL A 42 -16.33 6.67 -2.34
CA VAL A 42 -17.80 6.69 -2.28
C VAL A 42 -18.29 6.53 -0.85
N MET A 43 -17.68 5.63 -0.08
CA MET A 43 -18.06 5.41 1.32
C MET A 43 -17.64 6.58 2.23
N ALA A 44 -16.48 7.19 1.99
CA ALA A 44 -16.04 8.41 2.68
C ALA A 44 -17.02 9.57 2.39
N TYR A 45 -17.40 9.75 1.13
CA TYR A 45 -18.44 10.71 0.75
C TYR A 45 -19.76 10.46 1.48
N CYS A 46 -20.19 9.19 1.55
CA CYS A 46 -21.40 8.83 2.27
C CYS A 46 -21.31 9.13 3.78
N TYR A 47 -20.15 8.88 4.37
CA TYR A 47 -19.87 9.18 5.78
C TYR A 47 -19.94 10.68 6.06
N ASP A 48 -19.29 11.52 5.23
CA ASP A 48 -19.32 12.98 5.38
C ASP A 48 -20.74 13.56 5.24
N ARG A 49 -21.60 12.87 4.50
CA ARG A 49 -23.04 13.19 4.36
C ARG A 49 -23.88 12.70 5.54
N GLY A 50 -23.29 11.99 6.50
CA GLY A 50 -23.94 11.46 7.69
C GLY A 50 -24.67 10.14 7.49
N TYR A 51 -24.38 9.40 6.41
CA TYR A 51 -24.98 8.08 6.21
C TYR A 51 -24.27 7.03 7.08
N LEU A 52 -25.05 6.40 7.97
CA LEU A 52 -24.54 5.39 8.91
C LEU A 52 -24.56 3.97 8.33
N SER A 53 -25.38 3.75 7.31
CA SER A 53 -25.55 2.44 6.67
C SER A 53 -25.79 2.64 5.18
N VAL A 54 -25.07 1.87 4.37
CA VAL A 54 -25.21 1.86 2.91
C VAL A 54 -25.48 0.43 2.47
N LEU A 55 -26.52 0.26 1.66
CA LEU A 55 -26.83 -1.01 1.01
C LEU A 55 -26.20 -1.03 -0.38
N TRP A 56 -25.31 -1.99 -0.63
CA TRP A 56 -24.54 -2.08 -1.87
C TRP A 56 -25.12 -3.15 -2.80
N GLU A 57 -26.08 -2.74 -3.63
CA GLU A 57 -26.69 -3.61 -4.65
C GLU A 57 -26.06 -3.36 -6.03
N CYS A 58 -25.30 -4.33 -6.53
CA CYS A 58 -24.71 -4.25 -7.86
C CYS A 58 -24.34 -5.64 -8.40
N GLY A 59 -24.01 -5.71 -9.69
CA GLY A 59 -23.50 -6.95 -10.28
C GLY A 59 -22.09 -7.28 -9.81
N GLY A 60 -21.66 -8.53 -10.05
CA GLY A 60 -20.39 -9.06 -9.56
C GLY A 60 -19.14 -8.22 -9.89
N GLY A 61 -19.14 -7.51 -11.02
CA GLY A 61 -18.03 -6.64 -11.42
C GLY A 61 -17.83 -5.40 -10.53
N LEU A 62 -18.87 -4.94 -9.84
CA LEU A 62 -18.78 -3.83 -8.87
C LEU A 62 -18.73 -4.36 -7.42
N ALA A 63 -19.35 -5.51 -7.17
CA ALA A 63 -19.34 -6.14 -5.85
C ALA A 63 -17.93 -6.61 -5.47
N ALA A 64 -17.19 -7.23 -6.39
CA ALA A 64 -15.85 -7.74 -6.11
C ALA A 64 -14.85 -6.62 -5.72
N PRO A 65 -14.75 -5.49 -6.44
CA PRO A 65 -13.92 -4.36 -6.01
C PRO A 65 -14.32 -3.75 -4.66
N ALA A 66 -15.61 -3.76 -4.30
CA ALA A 66 -16.08 -3.24 -3.02
C ALA A 66 -15.73 -4.18 -1.85
N ILE A 67 -15.91 -5.49 -2.05
CA ILE A 67 -15.47 -6.53 -1.11
C ILE A 67 -13.95 -6.48 -0.94
N SER A 68 -13.21 -6.41 -2.04
CA SER A 68 -11.74 -6.29 -2.04
C SER A 68 -11.25 -4.97 -1.46
N ALA A 69 -12.08 -3.94 -1.37
CA ALA A 69 -11.73 -2.63 -0.79
C ALA A 69 -12.00 -2.54 0.73
N GLY A 70 -12.45 -3.64 1.35
CA GLY A 70 -12.72 -3.72 2.78
C GLY A 70 -13.92 -2.92 3.27
N VAL A 71 -14.75 -2.37 2.34
CA VAL A 71 -15.89 -1.51 2.72
C VAL A 71 -17.18 -2.28 3.00
N ILE A 72 -17.23 -3.57 2.65
CA ILE A 72 -18.40 -4.43 2.85
C ILE A 72 -18.25 -5.19 4.17
N HIS A 73 -19.12 -4.87 5.11
CA HIS A 73 -19.09 -5.47 6.45
C HIS A 73 -20.00 -6.71 6.55
N LYS A 74 -21.18 -6.62 5.96
CA LYS A 74 -22.22 -7.66 6.02
C LYS A 74 -22.67 -8.05 4.63
N VAL A 75 -22.85 -9.35 4.42
CA VAL A 75 -23.31 -9.93 3.16
C VAL A 75 -24.72 -10.50 3.37
N TYR A 76 -25.58 -10.27 2.38
CA TYR A 76 -26.86 -10.93 2.22
C TYR A 76 -26.86 -11.62 0.85
N ALA A 77 -26.88 -12.94 0.83
CA ALA A 77 -26.89 -13.75 -0.37
C ALA A 77 -28.22 -14.49 -0.51
N PHE A 78 -28.98 -14.15 -1.55
CA PHE A 78 -30.25 -14.79 -1.87
C PHE A 78 -30.03 -15.88 -2.92
N VAL A 79 -30.40 -17.11 -2.58
CA VAL A 79 -30.28 -18.28 -3.45
C VAL A 79 -31.67 -18.80 -3.81
N ALA A 80 -32.04 -18.64 -5.08
CA ALA A 80 -33.30 -19.15 -5.61
C ALA A 80 -33.17 -20.63 -6.04
N PRO A 81 -34.25 -21.43 -6.00
CA PRO A 81 -34.27 -22.83 -6.45
C PRO A 81 -34.31 -22.91 -7.99
N LYS A 82 -33.32 -22.31 -8.67
CA LYS A 82 -33.23 -22.21 -10.13
C LYS A 82 -31.78 -22.44 -10.59
N ILE A 83 -31.62 -23.13 -11.71
CA ILE A 83 -30.31 -23.45 -12.32
C ILE A 83 -30.29 -22.89 -13.73
N ILE A 84 -29.32 -22.02 -14.02
CA ILE A 84 -29.14 -21.39 -15.35
C ILE A 84 -27.89 -21.95 -16.04
N GLY A 85 -26.77 -22.05 -15.32
CA GLY A 85 -25.49 -22.51 -15.87
C GLY A 85 -24.90 -21.57 -16.94
N GLY A 86 -23.69 -21.90 -17.43
CA GLY A 86 -23.04 -21.19 -18.53
C GLY A 86 -21.73 -20.49 -18.13
N VAL A 87 -20.70 -20.64 -18.97
CA VAL A 87 -19.35 -20.07 -18.74
C VAL A 87 -19.37 -18.54 -18.70
N ASN A 88 -20.27 -17.92 -19.47
CA ASN A 88 -20.42 -16.46 -19.54
C ASN A 88 -21.59 -15.94 -18.69
N ALA A 89 -22.19 -16.79 -17.85
CA ALA A 89 -23.26 -16.35 -16.96
C ALA A 89 -22.68 -15.38 -15.92
N PRO A 90 -23.37 -14.27 -15.60
CA PRO A 90 -22.88 -13.31 -14.62
C PRO A 90 -22.81 -13.97 -13.23
N SER A 91 -21.63 -13.91 -12.62
CA SER A 91 -21.43 -14.34 -11.23
C SER A 91 -21.92 -13.27 -10.24
N PRO A 92 -22.52 -13.65 -9.09
CA PRO A 92 -22.88 -12.73 -8.02
C PRO A 92 -21.70 -11.90 -7.51
N VAL A 93 -20.50 -12.49 -7.47
CA VAL A 93 -19.23 -11.84 -7.13
C VAL A 93 -18.24 -12.09 -8.26
N GLY A 94 -17.63 -11.03 -8.78
CA GLY A 94 -16.61 -11.12 -9.82
C GLY A 94 -15.26 -11.60 -9.29
N GLU A 95 -14.20 -11.35 -10.05
CA GLU A 95 -12.85 -11.78 -9.70
C GLU A 95 -12.32 -11.09 -8.43
N LEU A 96 -12.00 -11.89 -7.41
CA LEU A 96 -11.33 -11.46 -6.18
C LEU A 96 -9.84 -11.82 -6.15
N GLY A 97 -9.31 -12.47 -7.20
CA GLY A 97 -7.90 -12.85 -7.29
C GLY A 97 -7.50 -14.05 -6.42
N MET A 98 -8.46 -14.78 -5.85
CA MET A 98 -8.25 -15.98 -5.05
C MET A 98 -8.09 -17.20 -5.97
N VAL A 99 -7.02 -17.97 -5.77
CA VAL A 99 -6.68 -19.14 -6.60
C VAL A 99 -6.86 -20.44 -5.83
N GLN A 100 -6.85 -20.37 -4.49
CA GLN A 100 -7.04 -21.52 -3.60
C GLN A 100 -8.21 -21.27 -2.64
N MET A 101 -8.94 -22.34 -2.27
CA MET A 101 -10.06 -22.25 -1.32
C MET A 101 -9.64 -21.78 0.08
N SER A 102 -8.39 -22.00 0.47
CA SER A 102 -7.81 -21.45 1.70
C SER A 102 -7.76 -19.92 1.73
N GLN A 103 -7.85 -19.27 0.57
CA GLN A 103 -7.85 -17.81 0.42
C GLN A 103 -9.27 -17.23 0.38
N ALA A 104 -10.31 -18.08 0.37
CA ALA A 104 -11.69 -17.63 0.31
C ALA A 104 -12.07 -16.84 1.58
N LEU A 105 -12.86 -15.80 1.41
CA LEU A 105 -13.36 -14.99 2.53
C LEU A 105 -14.43 -15.76 3.29
N ASN A 106 -14.22 -15.92 4.60
CA ASN A 106 -15.20 -16.56 5.48
C ASN A 106 -16.22 -15.53 5.97
N LEU A 107 -17.47 -15.99 6.07
CA LEU A 107 -18.50 -15.27 6.82
C LEU A 107 -18.54 -15.78 8.26
N VAL A 108 -18.66 -14.85 9.21
CA VAL A 108 -18.92 -15.12 10.62
C VAL A 108 -20.34 -14.71 10.99
N ASP A 109 -20.84 -15.24 12.11
CA ASP A 109 -22.21 -15.07 12.58
C ASP A 109 -23.24 -15.35 11.49
N VAL A 110 -23.04 -16.47 10.79
CA VAL A 110 -23.85 -16.84 9.63
C VAL A 110 -25.24 -17.28 10.08
N SER A 111 -26.27 -16.68 9.48
CA SER A 111 -27.67 -17.10 9.61
C SER A 111 -28.20 -17.62 8.27
N PHE A 112 -29.11 -18.59 8.37
CA PHE A 112 -29.84 -19.16 7.24
C PHE A 112 -31.33 -18.97 7.49
N GLU A 113 -32.02 -18.31 6.57
CA GLU A 113 -33.44 -18.02 6.68
C GLU A 113 -34.15 -18.33 5.36
N GLN A 114 -35.29 -19.02 5.42
CA GLN A 114 -36.11 -19.27 4.25
C GLN A 114 -37.08 -18.11 4.04
N ILE A 115 -37.00 -17.44 2.89
CA ILE A 115 -37.88 -16.33 2.51
C ILE A 115 -38.67 -16.77 1.27
N GLY A 116 -39.89 -17.27 1.52
CA GLY A 116 -40.73 -17.84 0.46
C GLY A 116 -40.05 -19.05 -0.20
N PRO A 117 -39.83 -19.05 -1.53
CA PRO A 117 -39.14 -20.13 -2.22
C PRO A 117 -37.61 -20.04 -2.13
N ASP A 118 -37.05 -18.90 -1.70
CA ASP A 118 -35.61 -18.62 -1.75
C ASP A 118 -34.95 -18.81 -0.37
N MET A 119 -33.64 -19.05 -0.37
CA MET A 119 -32.82 -19.14 0.83
C MET A 119 -31.97 -17.88 0.98
N LEU A 120 -32.09 -17.20 2.12
CA LEU A 120 -31.20 -16.12 2.52
C LEU A 120 -30.08 -16.69 3.38
N ILE A 121 -28.85 -16.42 2.95
CA ILE A 121 -27.63 -16.62 3.74
C ILE A 121 -27.14 -15.22 4.12
N SER A 122 -27.01 -14.93 5.41
CA SER A 122 -26.46 -13.66 5.87
C SER A 122 -25.32 -13.86 6.85
N GLY A 123 -24.35 -12.96 6.86
CA GLY A 123 -23.20 -13.04 7.76
C GLY A 123 -22.25 -11.86 7.57
N TYR A 124 -21.26 -11.74 8.44
CA TYR A 124 -20.26 -10.68 8.40
C TYR A 124 -18.96 -11.19 7.78
N LEU A 125 -18.33 -10.41 6.90
CA LEU A 125 -17.02 -10.77 6.35
C LEU A 125 -15.94 -10.60 7.42
N GLN A 126 -15.02 -11.56 7.53
CA GLN A 126 -13.77 -11.36 8.26
C GLN A 126 -12.70 -10.68 7.38
N PRO A 127 -11.84 -9.84 7.95
CA PRO A 127 -11.66 -9.58 9.38
C PRO A 127 -12.61 -8.47 9.86
N MET A 128 -13.09 -8.54 11.11
CA MET A 128 -13.37 -7.29 11.81
C MET A 128 -12.02 -6.58 11.87
N PRO A 129 -11.82 -5.44 11.19
CA PRO A 129 -10.65 -4.65 11.43
C PRO A 129 -10.76 -4.22 12.89
N ASP A 130 -9.80 -4.63 13.70
CA ASP A 130 -9.27 -3.59 14.56
C ASP A 130 -8.84 -2.48 13.59
N LEU A 131 -9.36 -1.27 13.76
CA LEU A 131 -8.99 -0.13 12.92
C LEU A 131 -7.55 0.32 13.17
N SER A 132 -6.80 -0.46 13.95
CA SER A 132 -5.35 -0.41 13.92
C SER A 132 -4.86 -1.14 12.65
N PRO A 133 -3.98 -0.52 11.84
CA PRO A 133 -3.24 -1.23 10.81
C PRO A 133 -2.50 -2.37 11.47
N THR A 134 -1.91 -3.26 10.67
CA THR A 134 -0.96 -4.25 11.18
C THR A 134 0.27 -3.52 11.76
N ILE A 135 0.09 -2.96 12.96
CA ILE A 135 1.14 -2.61 13.89
C ILE A 135 1.90 -3.92 14.06
N PRO A 136 3.25 -3.90 14.15
CA PRO A 136 3.99 -5.04 14.66
C PRO A 136 3.25 -5.62 15.88
N SER A 137 3.28 -6.94 16.11
CA SER A 137 2.57 -7.49 17.28
C SER A 137 2.97 -6.72 18.55
N ALA A 138 2.12 -6.68 19.58
CA ALA A 138 2.47 -6.01 20.84
C ALA A 138 3.84 -6.47 21.43
N ASP A 139 4.29 -7.66 21.03
CA ASP A 139 5.60 -8.23 21.37
C ASP A 139 6.74 -7.78 20.41
N GLU A 140 6.44 -7.48 19.13
CA GLU A 140 7.41 -6.96 18.15
C GLU A 140 7.64 -5.44 18.28
N ILE A 141 6.61 -4.66 18.66
CA ILE A 141 6.67 -3.18 18.76
C ILE A 141 7.85 -2.70 19.61
N PRO A 142 8.06 -3.20 20.85
CA PRO A 142 9.12 -2.70 21.72
C PRO A 142 10.52 -3.02 21.19
N SER A 143 10.64 -4.05 20.35
CA SER A 143 11.91 -4.42 19.70
C SER A 143 12.24 -3.60 18.45
N ILE A 144 11.22 -2.99 17.83
CA ILE A 144 11.37 -2.16 16.62
C ILE A 144 11.53 -0.69 16.98
N ASP A 145 10.69 -0.18 17.90
CA ASP A 145 10.83 1.15 18.48
C ASP A 145 10.32 1.19 19.93
N PRO A 146 11.22 1.36 20.91
CA PRO A 146 10.87 1.42 22.33
C PRO A 146 9.90 2.56 22.70
N ALA A 147 9.76 3.60 21.86
CA ALA A 147 8.88 4.74 22.11
C ALA A 147 7.42 4.51 21.68
N LEU A 148 7.10 3.37 21.05
CA LEU A 148 5.74 3.04 20.62
C LEU A 148 4.92 2.43 21.77
N SER A 149 3.72 2.99 22.01
CA SER A 149 2.72 2.40 22.91
C SER A 149 1.72 1.54 22.12
N PRO A 150 1.45 0.28 22.53
CA PRO A 150 0.42 -0.55 21.90
C PRO A 150 -1.01 -0.07 22.15
N TYR A 151 -1.22 0.96 22.98
CA TYR A 151 -2.56 1.46 23.36
C TYR A 151 -2.91 2.83 22.74
N GLU A 152 -1.93 3.57 22.21
CA GLU A 152 -2.10 4.89 21.58
C GLU A 152 -1.27 4.94 20.30
N THR A 153 -1.72 4.27 19.24
CA THR A 153 -0.94 4.14 18.02
C THR A 153 -1.45 5.09 16.95
N ASN A 154 -0.78 6.24 16.79
CA ASN A 154 -0.99 7.10 15.62
C ASN A 154 -0.30 6.50 14.41
N ILE A 155 -0.97 6.55 13.26
CA ILE A 155 -0.49 5.93 12.02
C ILE A 155 -0.22 7.05 11.04
N ILE A 156 1.01 7.09 10.52
CA ILE A 156 1.43 8.04 9.50
C ILE A 156 1.64 7.25 8.22
N SER A 157 0.67 7.40 7.32
CA SER A 157 0.75 6.84 5.97
C SER A 157 1.45 7.81 5.03
N PHE A 158 2.36 7.29 4.22
CA PHE A 158 3.00 8.05 3.14
C PHE A 158 3.00 7.21 1.87
N TYR A 159 2.78 7.82 0.71
CA TYR A 159 2.83 7.07 -0.55
C TYR A 159 3.46 7.91 -1.66
N LYS A 160 2.95 9.12 -1.87
CA LYS A 160 3.34 9.95 -3.00
C LYS A 160 4.34 11.01 -2.55
N THR A 161 5.26 11.37 -3.44
CA THR A 161 6.37 12.28 -3.13
C THR A 161 5.94 13.71 -2.80
N TRP A 162 4.68 14.08 -3.07
CA TRP A 162 4.07 15.36 -2.70
C TRP A 162 3.29 15.35 -1.39
N ASP A 163 3.18 14.19 -0.72
CA ASP A 163 2.56 14.10 0.60
C ASP A 163 3.45 14.82 1.64
N PRO A 164 2.90 15.25 2.80
CA PRO A 164 3.69 15.87 3.87
C PRO A 164 4.91 15.03 4.32
N PHE A 165 4.78 13.71 4.22
CA PHE A 165 5.83 12.72 4.48
C PHE A 165 6.31 12.02 3.20
N GLY A 166 6.04 12.58 2.02
CA GLY A 166 6.44 12.01 0.72
C GLY A 166 7.95 11.84 0.56
N ALA A 167 8.73 12.61 1.33
CA ALA A 167 10.16 12.44 1.44
C ALA A 167 10.58 11.15 2.15
N PHE A 168 9.66 10.38 2.74
CA PHE A 168 9.94 9.04 3.28
C PHE A 168 10.01 7.96 2.20
N SER A 169 9.35 8.20 1.06
CA SER A 169 9.43 7.27 -0.08
C SER A 169 10.87 7.15 -0.61
N ASN A 170 11.28 5.93 -0.97
CA ASN A 170 12.52 5.65 -1.71
C ASN A 170 12.52 6.28 -3.12
N PHE A 171 11.36 6.68 -3.64
CA PHE A 171 11.20 7.40 -4.89
C PHE A 171 11.41 8.92 -4.77
N SER A 172 11.64 9.45 -3.56
CA SER A 172 11.90 10.88 -3.40
C SER A 172 13.21 11.29 -4.11
N PRO A 173 13.27 12.46 -4.78
CA PRO A 173 14.45 12.93 -5.51
C PRO A 173 15.52 13.52 -4.57
N HIS A 174 16.09 12.66 -3.71
CA HIS A 174 17.16 13.00 -2.78
C HIS A 174 18.41 12.21 -3.14
N PRO A 175 19.40 12.83 -3.78
CA PRO A 175 20.64 12.16 -4.12
C PRO A 175 21.37 11.60 -2.90
N ILE A 176 21.97 10.42 -3.03
CA ILE A 176 22.74 9.77 -1.97
C ILE A 176 24.12 9.38 -2.46
N GLU A 177 25.13 9.55 -1.62
CA GLU A 177 26.48 9.05 -1.90
C GLU A 177 26.66 7.68 -1.25
N MET A 178 26.84 6.65 -2.09
CA MET A 178 26.88 5.27 -1.64
C MET A 178 28.03 4.50 -2.30
N PRO A 179 28.58 3.47 -1.62
CA PRO A 179 29.61 2.60 -2.20
C PRO A 179 29.06 1.86 -3.43
N TYR A 180 29.91 1.71 -4.45
CA TYR A 180 29.59 1.06 -5.73
C TYR A 180 30.52 -0.12 -6.04
N GLU A 181 31.75 0.13 -6.49
CA GLU A 181 32.71 -0.90 -6.92
C GLU A 181 34.11 -0.63 -6.34
N ASN A 182 34.79 -1.66 -5.84
CA ASN A 182 36.15 -1.58 -5.28
C ASN A 182 36.34 -0.48 -4.20
N GLY A 183 35.32 -0.24 -3.37
CA GLY A 183 35.35 0.79 -2.32
C GLY A 183 35.16 2.23 -2.83
N LYS A 184 34.94 2.43 -4.13
CA LYS A 184 34.60 3.75 -4.69
C LYS A 184 33.16 4.10 -4.36
N HIS A 185 32.93 5.37 -4.09
CA HIS A 185 31.59 5.93 -3.88
C HIS A 185 31.06 6.54 -5.18
N ALA A 186 29.75 6.49 -5.35
CA ALA A 186 29.04 7.09 -6.46
C ALA A 186 27.82 7.85 -5.93
N VAL A 187 27.44 8.93 -6.63
CA VAL A 187 26.24 9.70 -6.32
C VAL A 187 25.07 9.11 -7.10
N TRP A 188 24.06 8.65 -6.37
CA TRP A 188 22.85 8.06 -6.93
C TRP A 188 21.70 9.07 -6.86
N PRO A 189 20.93 9.28 -7.94
CA PRO A 189 19.85 10.28 -7.94
C PRO A 189 18.74 10.03 -6.91
N SER A 190 18.51 8.77 -6.53
CA SER A 190 17.61 8.40 -5.43
C SER A 190 17.97 7.04 -4.83
N VAL A 191 17.34 6.72 -3.70
CA VAL A 191 17.41 5.38 -3.08
C VAL A 191 16.99 4.28 -4.07
N GLU A 192 15.96 4.53 -4.88
CA GLU A 192 15.50 3.56 -5.89
C GLU A 192 16.55 3.27 -6.98
N HIS A 193 17.32 4.27 -7.42
CA HIS A 193 18.41 4.04 -8.38
C HIS A 193 19.47 3.10 -7.79
N TYR A 194 19.88 3.38 -6.56
CA TYR A 194 20.84 2.54 -5.84
C TYR A 194 20.34 1.11 -5.67
N TYR A 195 19.09 0.95 -5.21
CA TYR A 195 18.46 -0.34 -4.95
C TYR A 195 18.34 -1.20 -6.22
N GLN A 196 17.86 -0.62 -7.33
CA GLN A 196 17.70 -1.37 -8.59
C GLN A 196 19.05 -1.73 -9.23
N ALA A 197 20.06 -0.85 -9.12
CA ALA A 197 21.40 -1.12 -9.60
C ALA A 197 22.08 -2.24 -8.81
N HIS A 198 21.90 -2.28 -7.48
CA HIS A 198 22.53 -3.27 -6.61
C HIS A 198 22.08 -4.71 -6.85
N LYS A 199 21.00 -4.91 -7.61
CA LYS A 199 20.64 -6.23 -8.15
C LYS A 199 21.72 -6.85 -9.03
N PHE A 200 22.51 -6.03 -9.72
CA PHE A 200 23.49 -6.46 -10.71
C PHE A 200 24.94 -6.25 -10.26
N VAL A 201 25.15 -5.71 -9.06
CA VAL A 201 26.48 -5.51 -8.48
C VAL A 201 27.03 -6.84 -7.97
N GLY A 202 28.32 -7.09 -8.18
CA GLY A 202 29.03 -8.30 -7.71
C GLY A 202 29.09 -9.45 -8.72
N VAL A 203 28.41 -9.34 -9.87
CA VAL A 203 28.57 -10.28 -10.99
C VAL A 203 29.68 -9.75 -11.90
N ASP A 204 30.81 -10.48 -12.01
CA ASP A 204 31.93 -10.08 -12.87
C ASP A 204 31.60 -10.34 -14.35
N SER A 205 30.84 -9.40 -14.93
CA SER A 205 30.45 -9.40 -16.33
C SER A 205 30.51 -7.97 -16.88
N PRO A 206 31.05 -7.74 -18.09
CA PRO A 206 30.96 -6.43 -18.74
C PRO A 206 29.51 -5.97 -18.93
N ILE A 207 28.57 -6.92 -19.07
CA ILE A 207 27.15 -6.63 -19.28
C ILE A 207 26.52 -6.08 -17.99
N SER A 208 26.82 -6.64 -16.81
CA SER A 208 26.24 -6.15 -15.55
C SER A 208 26.64 -4.70 -15.25
N ARG A 209 27.88 -4.30 -15.57
CA ARG A 209 28.35 -2.91 -15.41
C ARG A 209 27.56 -1.94 -16.30
N ASP A 210 27.32 -2.29 -17.56
CA ASP A 210 26.50 -1.50 -18.49
C ASP A 210 25.04 -1.41 -18.02
N LEU A 211 24.47 -2.48 -17.46
CA LEU A 211 23.14 -2.45 -16.87
C LEU A 211 23.05 -1.50 -15.67
N VAL A 212 24.05 -1.50 -14.79
CA VAL A 212 24.08 -0.58 -13.64
C VAL A 212 24.20 0.86 -14.10
N GLU A 213 25.09 1.17 -15.04
CA GLU A 213 25.26 2.53 -15.58
C GLU A 213 23.98 3.05 -16.22
N LYS A 214 23.25 2.18 -16.94
CA LYS A 214 21.92 2.49 -17.49
C LYS A 214 20.88 2.81 -16.42
N ILE A 215 20.88 2.08 -15.31
CA ILE A 215 19.95 2.36 -14.19
C ILE A 215 20.35 3.67 -13.49
N MET A 216 21.65 3.91 -13.30
CA MET A 216 22.18 5.10 -12.65
C MET A 216 21.85 6.39 -13.43
N THR A 217 21.79 6.32 -14.76
CA THR A 217 21.50 7.44 -15.66
C THR A 217 20.01 7.61 -16.01
N ALA A 218 19.12 6.83 -15.41
CA ALA A 218 17.68 6.98 -15.60
C ALA A 218 17.21 8.38 -15.17
N ASN A 219 16.21 8.92 -15.87
CA ASN A 219 15.77 10.31 -15.63
C ASN A 219 14.88 10.45 -14.41
N SER A 220 14.31 9.33 -13.91
CA SER A 220 13.46 9.32 -12.74
C SER A 220 13.54 8.01 -11.96
N PRO A 221 13.21 8.02 -10.66
CA PRO A 221 13.13 6.80 -9.84
C PRO A 221 12.17 5.75 -10.41
N GLU A 222 11.04 6.16 -11.00
CA GLU A 222 10.09 5.27 -11.67
C GLU A 222 10.69 4.61 -12.91
N GLU A 223 11.51 5.36 -13.67
CA GLU A 223 12.25 4.81 -14.81
C GLU A 223 13.29 3.80 -14.34
N ALA A 224 14.08 4.13 -13.31
CA ALA A 224 15.03 3.21 -12.69
C ALA A 224 14.35 1.91 -12.21
N ALA A 225 13.20 2.02 -11.53
CA ALA A 225 12.39 0.90 -11.08
C ALA A 225 11.89 0.03 -12.25
N ARG A 226 11.38 0.68 -13.31
CA ARG A 226 10.90 0.00 -14.52
C ARG A 226 12.04 -0.74 -15.23
N MET A 227 13.20 -0.10 -15.37
CA MET A 227 14.39 -0.66 -16.00
C MET A 227 14.94 -1.83 -15.18
N GLY A 228 15.13 -1.67 -13.88
CA GLY A 228 15.61 -2.74 -13.00
C GLY A 228 14.73 -3.98 -13.04
N ARG A 229 13.40 -3.83 -12.96
CA ARG A 229 12.44 -4.94 -13.10
C ARG A 229 12.44 -5.59 -14.48
N ARG A 230 12.69 -4.83 -15.55
CA ARG A 230 12.79 -5.38 -16.91
C ARG A 230 14.08 -6.19 -17.07
N LEU A 231 15.21 -5.60 -16.68
CA LEU A 231 16.53 -6.23 -16.78
C LEU A 231 16.65 -7.49 -15.92
N GLN A 232 16.01 -7.50 -14.75
CA GLN A 232 15.93 -8.70 -13.90
C GLN A 232 15.24 -9.87 -14.62
N ARG A 233 14.21 -9.59 -15.43
CA ARG A 233 13.50 -10.61 -16.22
C ARG A 233 14.26 -11.03 -17.47
N GLU A 234 14.94 -10.09 -18.13
CA GLU A 234 15.73 -10.35 -19.35
C GLU A 234 17.05 -11.08 -19.03
N HIS A 235 17.65 -10.79 -17.88
CA HIS A 235 18.96 -11.31 -17.46
C HIS A 235 18.94 -11.88 -16.04
N PRO A 236 18.13 -12.91 -15.74
CA PRO A 236 18.01 -13.45 -14.38
C PRO A 236 19.33 -14.03 -13.85
N LYS A 237 20.22 -14.49 -14.74
CA LYS A 237 21.55 -15.02 -14.38
C LYS A 237 22.56 -13.93 -13.95
N LEU A 238 22.26 -12.66 -14.23
CA LEU A 238 23.10 -11.52 -13.85
C LEU A 238 22.62 -10.85 -12.55
N VAL A 239 21.51 -11.33 -11.98
CA VAL A 239 21.04 -10.88 -10.67
C VAL A 239 21.92 -11.52 -9.59
N CYS A 240 22.29 -10.75 -8.58
CA CYS A 240 23.03 -11.22 -7.42
C CYS A 240 22.35 -12.48 -6.85
N THR A 241 23.13 -13.55 -6.68
CA THR A 241 22.62 -14.86 -6.25
C THR A 241 21.97 -14.83 -4.87
N ASP A 242 22.34 -13.87 -4.03
CA ASP A 242 21.83 -13.68 -2.67
C ASP A 242 20.91 -12.44 -2.55
N TRP A 243 20.33 -11.99 -3.67
CA TRP A 243 19.53 -10.77 -3.70
C TRP A 243 18.33 -10.80 -2.73
N GLU A 244 17.65 -11.93 -2.61
CA GLU A 244 16.46 -12.04 -1.75
C GLU A 244 16.77 -11.83 -0.26
N ASN A 245 17.98 -12.20 0.19
CA ASN A 245 18.41 -11.99 1.57
C ASN A 245 19.06 -10.60 1.77
N THR A 246 19.72 -10.07 0.74
CA THR A 246 20.46 -8.80 0.83
C THR A 246 19.62 -7.56 0.53
N LYS A 247 18.47 -7.69 -0.15
CA LYS A 247 17.61 -6.55 -0.54
C LYS A 247 17.20 -5.66 0.64
N ILE A 248 16.97 -6.26 1.82
CA ILE A 248 16.59 -5.53 3.04
C ILE A 248 17.75 -4.65 3.52
N ASP A 249 18.96 -5.21 3.61
CA ASP A 249 20.17 -4.48 4.02
C ASP A 249 20.50 -3.36 3.02
N VAL A 250 20.44 -3.64 1.72
CA VAL A 250 20.71 -2.66 0.66
C VAL A 250 19.75 -1.47 0.77
N MET A 251 18.45 -1.73 0.95
CA MET A 251 17.45 -0.68 1.15
C MET A 251 17.73 0.11 2.44
N TYR A 252 17.98 -0.59 3.55
CA TYR A 252 18.23 0.04 4.85
C TYR A 252 19.43 0.99 4.81
N ARG A 253 20.56 0.54 4.24
CA ARG A 253 21.78 1.36 4.12
C ARG A 253 21.56 2.61 3.28
N ALA A 254 20.80 2.50 2.19
CA ALA A 254 20.47 3.63 1.33
C ALA A 254 19.54 4.64 2.01
N LEU A 255 18.51 4.17 2.74
CA LEU A 255 17.64 5.02 3.55
C LEU A 255 18.43 5.71 4.67
N LYS A 256 19.28 4.97 5.38
CA LYS A 256 20.15 5.51 6.43
C LYS A 256 21.04 6.62 5.89
N CYS A 257 21.71 6.40 4.75
CA CYS A 257 22.50 7.45 4.09
C CYS A 257 21.64 8.69 3.79
N LYS A 258 20.47 8.53 3.16
CA LYS A 258 19.55 9.63 2.84
C LYS A 258 19.18 10.45 4.08
N PHE A 259 18.65 9.81 5.12
CA PHE A 259 18.16 10.51 6.31
C PHE A 259 19.28 11.08 7.19
N LEU A 260 20.51 10.57 7.09
CA LEU A 260 21.67 11.17 7.77
C LEU A 260 22.28 12.32 6.95
N THR A 261 22.17 12.28 5.63
CA THR A 261 22.70 13.34 4.74
C THR A 261 21.87 14.62 4.84
N TYR A 262 20.55 14.51 5.02
CA TYR A 262 19.63 15.65 4.99
C TYR A 262 19.04 15.97 6.38
N PRO A 263 19.49 17.04 7.06
CA PRO A 263 19.03 17.36 8.42
C PRO A 263 17.53 17.59 8.56
N HIS A 264 16.88 18.14 7.52
CA HIS A 264 15.44 18.36 7.52
C HIS A 264 14.65 17.05 7.43
N LEU A 265 15.14 16.05 6.68
CA LEU A 265 14.54 14.71 6.64
C LEU A 265 14.76 13.97 7.95
N ASN A 266 15.95 14.12 8.54
CA ASN A 266 16.25 13.60 9.86
C ASN A 266 15.28 14.13 10.93
N ALA A 267 15.08 15.46 10.95
CA ALA A 267 14.13 16.11 11.85
C ALA A 267 12.69 15.63 11.60
N MET A 268 12.28 15.51 10.33
CA MET A 268 10.97 14.98 9.94
C MET A 268 10.76 13.54 10.40
N LEU A 269 11.78 12.68 10.31
CA LEU A 269 11.70 11.30 10.80
C LEU A 269 11.55 11.28 12.33
N ARG A 270 12.33 12.09 13.05
CA ARG A 270 12.24 12.20 14.51
C ARG A 270 10.88 12.73 14.98
N SER A 271 10.27 13.66 14.25
CA SER A 271 8.94 14.19 14.61
C SER A 271 7.83 13.15 14.54
N THR A 272 8.10 11.97 13.98
CA THR A 272 7.15 10.85 13.96
C THR A 272 7.29 9.89 15.14
N ALA A 273 8.16 10.18 16.12
CA ALA A 273 8.34 9.34 17.31
C ALA A 273 6.99 9.02 17.97
N GLY A 274 6.80 7.76 18.36
CA GLY A 274 5.53 7.28 18.89
C GLY A 274 4.43 7.02 17.84
N SER A 275 4.73 7.17 16.54
CA SER A 275 3.80 6.83 15.45
C SER A 275 4.30 5.67 14.59
N VAL A 276 3.38 4.86 14.08
CA VAL A 276 3.68 3.79 13.10
C VAL A 276 3.75 4.38 11.71
N LEU A 277 4.86 4.13 11.01
CA LEU A 277 5.06 4.58 9.64
C LEU A 277 4.60 3.48 8.68
N VAL A 278 3.71 3.81 7.74
CA VAL A 278 3.20 2.88 6.73
C VAL A 278 3.42 3.45 5.34
N GLU A 279 4.13 2.70 4.48
CA GLU A 279 4.14 3.05 3.06
C GLU A 279 2.85 2.55 2.40
N ALA A 280 1.95 3.46 2.06
CA ALA A 280 0.60 3.13 1.59
C ALA A 280 0.56 2.84 0.08
N SER A 281 1.53 2.07 -0.43
CA SER A 281 1.48 1.60 -1.82
C SER A 281 0.43 0.51 -2.00
N PRO A 282 -0.56 0.71 -2.89
CA PRO A 282 -1.62 -0.26 -3.13
C PRO A 282 -1.17 -1.46 -3.95
N HIS A 283 0.08 -1.47 -4.43
CA HIS A 283 0.59 -2.48 -5.36
C HIS A 283 1.83 -3.21 -4.84
N ASP A 284 2.51 -2.66 -3.82
CA ASP A 284 3.70 -3.27 -3.23
C ASP A 284 3.36 -3.94 -1.91
N LEU A 285 3.25 -5.26 -1.93
CA LEU A 285 2.94 -6.07 -0.75
C LEU A 285 4.17 -6.36 0.12
N PHE A 286 5.38 -6.06 -0.35
CA PHE A 286 6.60 -6.33 0.39
C PHE A 286 7.08 -5.06 1.11
N TRP A 287 7.35 -4.00 0.36
CA TRP A 287 7.82 -2.73 0.93
C TRP A 287 6.67 -1.91 1.53
N GLY A 288 5.49 -2.00 0.92
CA GLY A 288 4.30 -1.27 1.33
C GLY A 288 3.34 -2.05 2.20
N GLY A 289 2.33 -1.35 2.69
CA GLY A 289 1.21 -1.86 3.47
C GLY A 289 0.10 -2.49 2.61
N GLY A 290 0.20 -2.47 1.28
CA GLY A 290 -0.87 -2.96 0.42
C GLY A 290 -2.11 -2.06 0.42
N ARG A 291 -3.16 -2.48 -0.30
CA ARG A 291 -4.38 -1.67 -0.43
C ARG A 291 -5.25 -1.73 0.83
N GLU A 292 -5.24 -2.87 1.48
CA GLU A 292 -6.08 -3.30 2.60
C GLU A 292 -5.28 -3.58 3.89
N GLY A 293 -3.97 -3.27 3.93
CA GLY A 293 -3.11 -3.59 5.07
C GLY A 293 -2.46 -4.97 5.01
N GLU A 294 -2.61 -5.66 3.86
CA GLU A 294 -2.08 -7.00 3.59
C GLU A 294 -0.57 -7.02 3.27
N GLY A 295 0.02 -5.86 3.05
CA GLY A 295 1.45 -5.72 2.79
C GLY A 295 2.31 -5.76 4.06
N LEU A 296 3.55 -6.22 3.92
CA LEU A 296 4.48 -6.42 5.04
C LEU A 296 5.05 -5.11 5.60
N ASN A 297 4.91 -4.00 4.85
CA ASN A 297 5.36 -2.66 5.23
C ASN A 297 6.84 -2.62 5.65
N TYR A 298 7.72 -3.38 4.96
CA TYR A 298 9.14 -3.40 5.31
C TYR A 298 9.78 -2.01 5.23
N LEU A 299 9.30 -1.14 4.35
CA LEU A 299 9.85 0.22 4.24
C LEU A 299 9.55 1.04 5.50
N GLY A 300 8.30 1.03 5.96
CA GLY A 300 7.91 1.65 7.22
C GLY A 300 8.68 1.11 8.42
N ARG A 301 8.86 -0.22 8.49
CA ARG A 301 9.65 -0.89 9.53
C ARG A 301 11.11 -0.42 9.56
N LEU A 302 11.77 -0.33 8.40
CA LEU A 302 13.15 0.15 8.29
C LEU A 302 13.29 1.63 8.71
N LEU A 303 12.31 2.47 8.39
CA LEU A 303 12.30 3.86 8.82
C LEU A 303 12.11 4.01 10.33
N MET A 304 11.24 3.19 10.94
CA MET A 304 11.06 3.15 12.39
C MET A 304 12.33 2.65 13.10
N GLN A 305 12.98 1.60 12.57
CA GLN A 305 14.27 1.14 13.08
C GLN A 305 15.32 2.27 13.05
N LEU A 306 15.43 2.97 11.90
CA LEU A 306 16.36 4.10 11.76
C LEU A 306 16.03 5.24 12.74
N ARG A 307 14.75 5.52 12.96
CA ARG A 307 14.29 6.51 13.94
C ARG A 307 14.77 6.16 15.34
N SER A 308 14.62 4.90 15.77
CA SER A 308 15.09 4.41 17.06
C SER A 308 16.60 4.61 17.21
N GLU A 309 17.39 4.23 16.19
CA GLU A 309 18.85 4.40 16.21
C GLU A 309 19.27 5.88 16.34
N ILE A 310 18.57 6.80 15.67
CA ILE A 310 18.85 8.24 15.74
C ILE A 310 18.52 8.79 17.15
N LEU A 311 17.39 8.39 17.73
CA LEU A 311 16.97 8.85 19.05
C LEU A 311 17.90 8.32 20.17
N GLU A 312 18.38 7.08 20.07
CA GLU A 312 19.34 6.50 21.02
C GLU A 312 20.70 7.21 21.00
N GLN A 313 21.17 7.62 19.81
CA GLN A 313 22.41 8.38 19.66
C GLN A 313 22.30 9.79 20.29
N GLU A 314 21.11 10.39 20.29
CA GLU A 314 20.84 11.68 20.96
C GLU A 314 20.60 11.57 22.48
N ALA A 315 20.16 10.41 22.98
CA ALA A 315 20.03 10.14 24.41
C ALA A 315 21.37 9.80 25.09
N SER A 316 22.32 9.24 24.32
CA SER A 316 23.64 8.81 24.77
C SER A 316 24.79 9.86 24.83
N PRO A 317 24.66 11.16 24.47
CA PRO A 317 25.78 12.09 24.50
C PRO A 317 26.13 12.61 25.92
N LYS A 318 25.49 12.10 26.99
CA LYS A 318 25.74 12.52 28.38
C LYS A 318 26.61 11.59 29.23
N LEU A 319 27.10 10.46 28.73
CA LEU A 319 28.00 9.58 29.52
C LEU A 319 29.51 9.71 29.22
N ALA A 320 29.91 10.50 28.22
CA ALA A 320 31.31 10.59 27.80
C ALA A 320 32.11 11.78 28.38
N LEU A 321 31.52 12.62 29.24
CA LEU A 321 32.18 13.84 29.76
C LEU A 321 32.39 13.88 31.29
N THR A 322 32.24 12.77 32.01
CA THR A 322 32.49 12.70 33.47
C THR A 322 33.55 11.69 33.89
N GLN A 323 34.48 11.33 32.98
CA GLN A 323 35.71 10.61 33.35
C GLN A 323 36.95 11.31 32.79
N SER A 324 37.13 12.58 33.15
CA SER A 324 38.45 13.21 33.21
C SER A 324 38.44 14.33 34.24
N THR A 325 38.76 13.96 35.49
CA THR A 325 39.43 14.82 36.47
C THR A 325 39.99 13.96 37.59
#